data_AF-A0AA39PDD9-F1
#
_entry.id   AF-A0AA39PDD9-F1
#
_cell.length_a   1.000
_cell.length_b   1.000
_cell.length_c   1.000
_cell.angle_alpha   90.00
_cell.angle_beta   90.00
_cell.angle_gamma   90.00
#
_symmetry.space_group_name_H-M   'P 1'
#
loop_
_entity.id
_entity.type
_entity.pdbx_description
1 polymer ?
#
loop_
_entity_poly.entity_id
_entity_poly.type
_entity_poly.pdbx_seq_one_letter_code
_entity_poly.pdbx_strand_id
1 'polypeptide(L)'
;QEIERRRAALNDMLLFDILLSLGGIRQPDTFYPPRDVRSLERLLDAISASQYDILKKDCLVYFLLKWHEDGRETKFEQARSIPPQFCALSDAYWHLDAGLNVQRAVALLSDSRLNRDYASKILHALSLSADPTTLILKYVRTAKPPLTEPEDMKLYTLALADSNFFEAWQYQRSFNESDEMRPRLFNALLEWCITR
;
A
#
# COMPACT_ATOMS: atom_id res chain seq x y z
N GLN A 1 -12.39 -14.36 5.48
CA GLN A 1 -12.55 -13.74 6.81
C GLN A 1 -11.37 -12.82 7.10
N GLU A 2 -10.12 -13.30 7.00
CA GLU A 2 -8.94 -12.46 7.24
C GLU A 2 -8.86 -11.22 6.36
N ILE A 3 -9.11 -11.36 5.05
CA ILE A 3 -9.01 -10.23 4.14
C ILE A 3 -10.08 -9.15 4.35
N GLU A 4 -11.28 -9.52 4.80
CA GLU A 4 -12.34 -8.55 5.15
C GLU A 4 -11.96 -7.81 6.43
N ARG A 5 -11.33 -8.49 7.40
CA ARG A 5 -10.75 -7.85 8.59
C ARG A 5 -9.64 -6.88 8.19
N ARG A 6 -8.76 -7.26 7.26
CA ARG A 6 -7.72 -6.40 6.71
C ARG A 6 -8.32 -5.19 6.00
N ARG A 7 -9.36 -5.38 5.20
CA ARG A 7 -10.09 -4.29 4.53
C ARG A 7 -10.63 -3.29 5.54
N ALA A 8 -11.33 -3.75 6.58
CA ALA A 8 -11.85 -2.89 7.64
C ALA A 8 -10.73 -2.09 8.34
N ALA A 9 -9.60 -2.74 8.65
CA ALA A 9 -8.45 -2.06 9.25
C ALA A 9 -7.80 -1.03 8.30
N LEU A 10 -7.95 -1.19 6.99
CA LEU A 10 -7.43 -0.29 5.96
C LEU A 10 -8.45 0.77 5.52
N ASN A 11 -9.39 1.18 6.38
CA ASN A 11 -10.46 2.14 6.04
C ASN A 11 -11.36 1.63 4.90
N ASP A 12 -11.83 0.39 5.03
CA ASP A 12 -12.78 -0.27 4.11
C ASP A 12 -12.33 -0.36 2.65
N MET A 13 -11.03 -0.27 2.40
CA MET A 13 -10.48 -0.26 1.05
C MET A 13 -9.11 -0.92 1.05
N LEU A 14 -8.87 -1.85 0.13
CA LEU A 14 -7.56 -2.46 -0.09
C LEU A 14 -6.82 -1.75 -1.23
N LEU A 15 -5.52 -1.99 -1.39
CA LEU A 15 -4.80 -1.57 -2.59
C LEU A 15 -5.39 -2.23 -3.83
N PHE A 16 -5.76 -3.51 -3.74
CA PHE A 16 -6.42 -4.21 -4.83
C PHE A 16 -7.76 -3.57 -5.20
N ASP A 17 -8.54 -3.07 -4.23
CA ASP A 17 -9.80 -2.37 -4.49
C ASP A 17 -9.58 -1.06 -5.28
N ILE A 18 -8.48 -0.34 -4.97
CA ILE A 18 -8.07 0.86 -5.72
C ILE A 18 -7.74 0.47 -7.17
N LEU A 19 -6.98 -0.61 -7.38
CA LEU A 19 -6.63 -1.07 -8.73
C LEU A 19 -7.87 -1.48 -9.55
N LEU A 20 -8.81 -2.21 -8.94
CA LEU A 20 -10.05 -2.59 -9.60
C LEU A 20 -10.88 -1.34 -9.99
N SER A 21 -10.98 -0.37 -9.09
CA SER A 21 -11.71 0.89 -9.32
C SER A 21 -11.12 1.67 -10.49
N LEU A 22 -9.79 1.78 -10.56
CA LEU A 22 -9.08 2.46 -11.65
C LEU A 22 -9.21 1.74 -12.99
N GLY A 23 -9.45 0.42 -12.99
CA GLY A 23 -9.83 -0.34 -14.19
C GLY A 23 -11.26 -0.11 -14.65
N GLY A 24 -12.06 0.67 -13.91
CA GLY A 24 -13.46 0.93 -14.18
C GLY A 24 -14.43 -0.07 -13.55
N ILE A 25 -13.94 -0.98 -12.69
CA ILE A 25 -14.79 -1.92 -11.95
C ILE A 25 -15.36 -1.19 -10.74
N ARG A 26 -16.63 -0.79 -10.84
CA ARG A 26 -17.34 -0.09 -9.77
C ARG A 26 -17.66 -1.07 -8.64
N GLN A 27 -17.57 -0.61 -7.39
CA GLN A 27 -17.81 -1.39 -6.17
C GLN A 27 -16.93 -2.66 -6.06
N PRO A 28 -15.59 -2.51 -5.98
CA PRO A 28 -14.64 -3.63 -5.90
C PRO A 28 -14.93 -4.60 -4.75
N ASP A 29 -15.44 -4.09 -3.64
CA ASP A 29 -15.84 -4.82 -2.44
C ASP A 29 -16.90 -5.90 -2.70
N THR A 30 -17.70 -5.73 -3.75
CA THR A 30 -18.71 -6.72 -4.16
C THR A 30 -18.15 -7.87 -4.99
N PHE A 31 -16.98 -7.69 -5.59
CA PHE A 31 -16.31 -8.70 -6.43
C PHE A 31 -15.19 -9.41 -5.68
N TYR A 32 -14.51 -8.70 -4.79
CA TYR A 32 -13.34 -9.18 -4.07
C TYR A 32 -13.57 -9.11 -2.56
N PRO A 33 -13.20 -10.14 -1.78
CA PRO A 33 -12.67 -11.44 -2.20
C PRO A 33 -13.78 -12.36 -2.79
N PRO A 34 -13.46 -13.16 -3.82
CA PRO A 34 -14.37 -14.21 -4.27
C PRO A 34 -14.55 -15.27 -3.18
N ARG A 35 -15.78 -15.73 -2.97
CA ARG A 35 -16.17 -16.71 -1.92
C ARG A 35 -16.41 -18.11 -2.47
N ASP A 36 -16.64 -18.21 -3.77
CA ASP A 36 -16.89 -19.44 -4.51
C ASP A 36 -16.43 -19.29 -5.98
N VAL A 37 -16.45 -20.40 -6.72
CA VAL A 37 -16.00 -20.44 -8.13
C VAL A 37 -16.78 -19.45 -9.01
N ARG A 38 -18.10 -19.30 -8.81
CA ARG A 38 -18.93 -18.39 -9.62
C ARG A 38 -18.57 -16.93 -9.35
N SER A 39 -18.30 -16.59 -8.09
CA SER A 39 -17.83 -15.24 -7.73
C SER A 39 -16.44 -14.94 -8.30
N LEU A 40 -15.56 -15.94 -8.39
CA LEU A 40 -14.27 -15.80 -9.05
C LEU A 40 -14.43 -15.59 -10.55
N GLU A 41 -15.27 -16.38 -11.22
CA GLU A 41 -15.60 -16.22 -12.65
C GLU A 41 -16.11 -14.81 -12.93
N ARG A 42 -17.05 -14.31 -12.11
CA ARG A 42 -17.56 -12.93 -12.21
C ARG A 42 -16.48 -11.87 -12.06
N LEU A 43 -15.53 -12.04 -11.13
CA LEU A 43 -14.42 -11.12 -10.96
C LEU A 43 -13.48 -11.16 -12.17
N LEU A 44 -13.17 -12.34 -12.69
CA LEU A 44 -12.34 -12.50 -13.89
C LEU A 44 -13.01 -11.89 -15.13
N ASP A 45 -14.32 -12.05 -15.29
CA ASP A 45 -15.10 -11.42 -16.35
C ASP A 45 -15.07 -9.90 -16.23
N ALA A 46 -15.22 -9.36 -15.02
CA ALA A 46 -15.11 -7.91 -14.77
C ALA A 46 -13.71 -7.37 -15.09
N ILE A 47 -12.65 -8.12 -14.72
CA ILE A 47 -11.27 -7.77 -15.09
C ILE A 47 -11.09 -7.81 -16.62
N SER A 48 -11.62 -8.84 -17.28
CA SER A 48 -11.54 -8.97 -18.74
C SER A 48 -12.25 -7.82 -19.47
N ALA A 49 -13.41 -7.40 -18.97
CA ALA A 49 -14.20 -6.29 -19.50
C ALA A 49 -13.72 -4.89 -19.06
N SER A 50 -12.71 -4.80 -18.19
CA SER A 50 -12.18 -3.53 -17.68
C SER A 50 -11.52 -2.67 -18.78
N GLN A 51 -11.33 -1.39 -18.47
CA GLN A 51 -10.70 -0.40 -19.37
C GLN A 51 -9.18 -0.57 -19.50
N TYR A 52 -8.61 -1.50 -18.73
CA TYR A 52 -7.18 -1.76 -18.74
C TYR A 52 -6.69 -2.42 -20.04
N ASP A 53 -5.42 -2.16 -20.34
CA ASP A 53 -4.70 -2.94 -21.33
C ASP A 53 -4.50 -4.39 -20.85
N ILE A 54 -4.06 -5.26 -21.77
CA ILE A 54 -3.86 -6.69 -21.51
C ILE A 54 -2.88 -6.90 -20.34
N LEU A 55 -1.81 -6.12 -20.27
CA LEU A 55 -0.78 -6.27 -19.24
C LEU A 55 -1.33 -5.98 -17.84
N LYS A 56 -2.05 -4.88 -17.66
CA LYS A 56 -2.65 -4.54 -16.36
C LYS A 56 -3.71 -5.56 -15.95
N LYS A 57 -4.50 -6.09 -16.90
CA LYS A 57 -5.43 -7.20 -16.65
C LYS A 57 -4.70 -8.44 -16.16
N ASP A 58 -3.61 -8.81 -16.82
CA ASP A 58 -2.76 -9.93 -16.41
C ASP A 58 -2.15 -9.70 -15.02
N CYS A 59 -1.76 -8.47 -14.67
CA CYS A 59 -1.26 -8.14 -13.33
C CYS A 59 -2.29 -8.35 -12.22
N LEU A 60 -3.58 -8.05 -12.49
CA LEU A 60 -4.67 -8.28 -11.57
C LEU A 60 -4.92 -9.79 -11.37
N VAL A 61 -4.90 -10.57 -12.45
CA VAL A 61 -5.02 -12.03 -12.37
C VAL A 61 -3.84 -12.64 -11.63
N TYR A 62 -2.62 -12.19 -11.94
CA TYR A 62 -1.41 -12.59 -11.24
C TYR A 62 -1.52 -12.32 -9.73
N PHE A 63 -2.01 -11.15 -9.32
CA PHE A 63 -2.27 -10.82 -7.91
C PHE A 63 -3.24 -11.80 -7.25
N LEU A 64 -4.34 -12.17 -7.93
CA LEU A 64 -5.31 -13.13 -7.42
C LEU A 64 -4.68 -14.51 -7.22
N LEU A 65 -3.84 -14.95 -8.16
CA LEU A 65 -3.17 -16.25 -8.10
C LEU A 65 -2.24 -16.38 -6.88
N LYS A 66 -1.66 -15.28 -6.41
CA LYS A 66 -0.77 -15.28 -5.22
C LYS A 66 -1.45 -15.79 -3.95
N TRP A 67 -2.77 -15.65 -3.83
CA TRP A 67 -3.51 -16.14 -2.65
C TRP A 67 -3.48 -17.66 -2.49
N HIS A 68 -3.09 -18.41 -3.52
CA HIS A 68 -2.93 -19.85 -3.43
C HIS A 68 -1.59 -20.28 -2.83
N GLU A 69 -0.57 -19.41 -2.85
CA GLU A 69 0.78 -19.68 -2.33
C GLU A 69 1.41 -21.00 -2.82
N ASP A 70 1.07 -21.45 -4.04
CA ASP A 70 1.50 -22.74 -4.61
C ASP A 70 2.34 -22.61 -5.89
N GLY A 71 2.76 -21.39 -6.23
CA GLY A 71 3.64 -21.09 -7.37
C GLY A 71 2.93 -21.07 -8.73
N ARG A 72 1.60 -21.15 -8.77
CA ARG A 72 0.84 -21.04 -10.03
C ARG A 72 0.96 -19.65 -10.67
N GLU A 73 1.17 -18.62 -9.85
CA GLU A 73 1.42 -17.25 -10.29
C GLU A 73 2.69 -17.15 -11.14
N THR A 74 3.74 -17.90 -10.82
CA THR A 74 5.00 -17.92 -11.59
C THR A 74 4.81 -18.53 -12.97
N LYS A 75 4.01 -19.61 -13.08
CA LYS A 75 3.68 -20.21 -14.38
C LYS A 75 2.86 -19.23 -15.23
N PHE A 76 1.95 -18.49 -14.60
CA PHE A 76 1.14 -17.49 -15.28
C PHE A 76 1.97 -16.29 -15.75
N GLU A 77 2.85 -15.77 -14.89
CA GLU A 77 3.83 -14.73 -15.23
C GLU A 77 4.62 -15.09 -16.50
N GLN A 78 5.18 -16.31 -16.54
CA GLN A 78 5.97 -16.78 -17.69
C GLN A 78 5.11 -16.94 -18.94
N ALA A 79 3.91 -17.51 -18.81
CA ALA A 79 3.01 -17.72 -19.95
C ALA A 79 2.50 -16.41 -20.57
N ARG A 80 2.34 -15.37 -19.74
CA ARG A 80 1.85 -14.04 -20.16
C ARG A 80 2.99 -13.04 -20.42
N SER A 81 4.24 -13.44 -20.18
CA SER A 81 5.42 -12.57 -20.29
C SER A 81 5.26 -11.27 -19.51
N ILE A 82 4.72 -11.34 -18.29
CA ILE A 82 4.53 -10.16 -17.45
C ILE A 82 5.93 -9.64 -17.07
N PRO A 83 6.26 -8.36 -17.34
CA PRO A 83 7.59 -7.87 -17.02
C PRO A 83 7.83 -7.84 -15.50
N PRO A 84 9.07 -8.12 -15.02
CA PRO A 84 9.35 -8.30 -13.60
C PRO A 84 8.97 -7.11 -12.71
N GLN A 85 9.03 -5.88 -13.22
CA GLN A 85 8.63 -4.69 -12.47
C GLN A 85 7.13 -4.66 -12.15
N PHE A 86 6.28 -5.22 -13.02
CA PHE A 86 4.85 -5.31 -12.76
C PHE A 86 4.53 -6.42 -11.77
N CYS A 87 5.22 -7.56 -11.86
CA CYS A 87 5.15 -8.62 -10.86
C CYS A 87 5.59 -8.12 -9.49
N ALA A 88 6.72 -7.41 -9.41
CA ALA A 88 7.24 -6.83 -8.17
C ALA A 88 6.26 -5.82 -7.53
N LEU A 89 5.57 -5.03 -8.35
CA LEU A 89 4.56 -4.09 -7.85
C LEU A 89 3.31 -4.82 -7.34
N SER A 90 2.80 -5.79 -8.11
CA SER A 90 1.69 -6.63 -7.67
C SER A 90 2.03 -7.41 -6.39
N ASP A 91 3.24 -7.94 -6.28
CA ASP A 91 3.74 -8.62 -5.09
C ASP A 91 3.77 -7.70 -3.87
N ALA A 92 4.25 -6.47 -4.04
CA ALA A 92 4.29 -5.50 -2.96
C ALA A 92 2.89 -5.17 -2.45
N TYR A 93 1.94 -4.90 -3.36
CA TYR A 93 0.56 -4.62 -2.98
C TYR A 93 -0.11 -5.83 -2.32
N TRP A 94 0.18 -7.04 -2.79
CA TRP A 94 -0.36 -8.26 -2.20
C TRP A 94 0.13 -8.43 -0.76
N HIS A 95 1.43 -8.23 -0.50
CA HIS A 95 2.00 -8.30 0.85
C HIS A 95 1.37 -7.26 1.80
N LEU A 96 1.07 -6.05 1.31
CA LEU A 96 0.42 -5.00 2.09
C LEU A 96 -1.04 -5.33 2.42
N ASP A 97 -1.82 -5.77 1.42
CA ASP A 97 -3.22 -6.14 1.60
C ASP A 97 -3.37 -7.37 2.50
N ALA A 98 -2.56 -8.40 2.27
CA ALA A 98 -2.53 -9.60 3.11
C ALA A 98 -1.99 -9.33 4.52
N GLY A 99 -1.15 -8.29 4.69
CA GLY A 99 -0.46 -8.02 5.95
C GLY A 99 0.64 -9.04 6.26
N LEU A 100 1.13 -9.77 5.24
CA LEU A 100 2.12 -10.83 5.37
C LEU A 100 3.44 -10.38 4.73
N ASN A 101 4.55 -10.59 5.44
CA ASN A 101 5.90 -10.21 4.97
C ASN A 101 5.97 -8.75 4.50
N VAL A 102 5.40 -7.82 5.26
CA VAL A 102 5.31 -6.39 4.91
C VAL A 102 6.71 -5.76 4.66
N GLN A 103 7.75 -6.27 5.34
CA GLN A 103 9.15 -5.89 5.11
C GLN A 103 9.58 -6.16 3.65
N ARG A 104 9.10 -7.26 3.05
CA ARG A 104 9.34 -7.60 1.65
C ARG A 104 8.65 -6.61 0.71
N ALA A 105 7.43 -6.18 1.05
CA ALA A 105 6.74 -5.13 0.30
C ALA A 105 7.56 -3.84 0.24
N VAL A 106 8.07 -3.38 1.39
CA VAL A 106 8.93 -2.17 1.44
C VAL A 106 10.21 -2.35 0.62
N ALA A 107 10.82 -3.53 0.65
CA ALA A 107 12.01 -3.82 -0.15
C ALA A 107 11.72 -3.74 -1.66
N LEU A 108 10.58 -4.29 -2.11
CA LEU A 108 10.14 -4.19 -3.51
C LEU A 108 9.85 -2.73 -3.90
N LEU A 109 9.08 -2.02 -3.07
CA LEU A 109 8.72 -0.62 -3.29
C LEU A 109 9.92 0.34 -3.29
N SER A 110 11.07 -0.08 -2.75
CA SER A 110 12.30 0.72 -2.76
C SER A 110 12.93 0.83 -4.16
N ASP A 111 12.53 -0.02 -5.13
CA ASP A 111 13.00 0.07 -6.52
C ASP A 111 12.38 1.30 -7.22
N SER A 112 13.23 2.25 -7.64
CA SER A 112 12.82 3.53 -8.22
C SER A 112 12.14 3.42 -9.59
N ARG A 113 12.20 2.24 -10.21
CA ARG A 113 11.54 1.97 -11.49
C ARG A 113 10.05 1.66 -11.33
N LEU A 114 9.60 1.38 -10.10
CA LEU A 114 8.20 1.11 -9.82
C LEU A 114 7.40 2.40 -9.72
N ASN A 115 6.20 2.39 -10.29
CA ASN A 115 5.25 3.48 -10.10
C ASN A 115 4.61 3.38 -8.70
N ARG A 116 4.55 4.49 -7.96
CA ARG A 116 4.27 4.54 -6.51
C ARG A 116 3.09 5.47 -6.18
N ASP A 117 2.01 5.38 -6.94
CA ASP A 117 0.89 6.32 -6.91
C ASP A 117 -0.03 6.23 -5.66
N TYR A 118 0.28 5.41 -4.65
CA TYR A 118 -0.59 5.18 -3.49
C TYR A 118 0.12 5.32 -2.14
N ALA A 119 0.97 6.34 -2.01
CA ALA A 119 1.78 6.59 -0.82
C ALA A 119 0.97 6.54 0.49
N SER A 120 -0.18 7.24 0.55
CA SER A 120 -1.03 7.28 1.74
C SER A 120 -1.55 5.89 2.12
N LYS A 121 -1.96 5.11 1.12
CA LYS A 121 -2.46 3.76 1.35
C LYS A 121 -1.37 2.82 1.82
N ILE A 122 -0.18 2.94 1.23
CA ILE A 122 1.00 2.19 1.64
C ILE A 122 1.37 2.53 3.07
N LEU A 123 1.49 3.82 3.42
CA LEU A 123 1.81 4.28 4.78
C LEU A 123 0.81 3.77 5.81
N HIS A 124 -0.49 3.82 5.50
CA HIS A 124 -1.52 3.26 6.37
C HIS A 124 -1.36 1.74 6.53
N ALA A 125 -1.06 1.00 5.45
CA ALA A 125 -0.80 -0.43 5.56
C ALA A 125 0.45 -0.76 6.40
N LEU A 126 1.50 0.07 6.32
CA LEU A 126 2.69 -0.07 7.15
C LEU A 126 2.41 0.24 8.62
N SER A 127 1.55 1.22 8.93
CA SER A 127 1.23 1.59 10.32
C SER A 127 0.48 0.49 11.09
N LEU A 128 -0.17 -0.45 10.38
CA LEU A 128 -0.84 -1.62 10.96
C LEU A 128 0.12 -2.79 11.26
N SER A 129 1.41 -2.65 10.96
CA SER A 129 2.40 -3.72 11.18
C SER A 129 2.87 -3.79 12.63
N ALA A 130 3.51 -4.90 13.02
CA ALA A 130 4.07 -5.06 14.37
C ALA A 130 5.24 -4.08 14.67
N ASP A 131 5.99 -3.67 13.65
CA ASP A 131 7.05 -2.67 13.75
C ASP A 131 6.81 -1.56 12.71
N PRO A 132 5.85 -0.66 12.95
CA PRO A 132 5.44 0.35 11.99
C PRO A 132 6.54 1.40 11.80
N THR A 133 7.23 1.79 12.87
CA THR A 133 8.27 2.82 12.88
C THR A 133 9.40 2.48 11.90
N THR A 134 10.00 1.29 12.00
CA THR A 134 11.09 0.90 11.11
C THR A 134 10.63 0.84 9.65
N LEU A 135 9.43 0.32 9.39
CA LEU A 135 8.89 0.14 8.04
C LEU A 135 8.57 1.48 7.37
N ILE A 136 7.90 2.38 8.08
CA ILE A 136 7.56 3.73 7.59
C ILE A 136 8.83 4.51 7.27
N LEU A 137 9.78 4.56 8.20
CA LEU A 137 11.05 5.27 7.98
C LEU A 137 11.81 4.71 6.79
N LYS A 138 11.89 3.38 6.67
CA LYS A 138 12.55 2.73 5.53
C LYS A 138 11.87 3.10 4.22
N TYR A 139 10.55 2.95 4.14
CA TYR A 139 9.78 3.30 2.95
C TYR A 139 9.95 4.76 2.55
N VAL A 140 9.77 5.71 3.48
CA VAL A 140 9.87 7.14 3.16
C VAL A 140 11.29 7.51 2.73
N ARG A 141 12.33 6.97 3.39
CA ARG A 141 13.73 7.29 3.07
C ARG A 141 14.21 6.67 1.75
N THR A 142 13.77 5.45 1.41
CA THR A 142 14.21 4.75 0.19
C THR A 142 13.31 5.06 -1.00
N ALA A 143 12.00 5.05 -0.82
CA ALA A 143 11.03 5.26 -1.89
C ALA A 143 10.72 6.75 -2.12
N LYS A 144 11.02 7.63 -1.16
CA LYS A 144 10.79 9.09 -1.24
C LYS A 144 9.44 9.45 -1.87
N PRO A 145 8.33 8.87 -1.39
CA PRO A 145 7.02 9.20 -1.93
C PRO A 145 6.71 10.68 -1.67
N PRO A 146 5.90 11.32 -2.52
CA PRO A 146 5.34 12.63 -2.17
C PRO A 146 4.45 12.47 -0.93
N LEU A 147 4.81 13.15 0.16
CA LEU A 147 3.97 13.25 1.35
C LEU A 147 3.17 14.54 1.23
N THR A 148 1.93 14.45 0.78
CA THR A 148 1.03 15.61 0.61
C THR A 148 -0.07 15.63 1.64
N GLU A 149 -0.55 14.46 2.07
CA GLU A 149 -1.64 14.36 3.02
C GLU A 149 -1.16 14.67 4.45
N PRO A 150 -1.89 15.49 5.22
CA PRO A 150 -1.53 15.82 6.59
C PRO A 150 -1.31 14.59 7.49
N GLU A 151 -2.11 13.54 7.31
CA GLU A 151 -1.98 12.32 8.10
C GLU A 151 -0.74 11.50 7.73
N ASP A 152 -0.34 11.51 6.46
CA ASP A 152 0.90 10.85 6.02
C ASP A 152 2.12 11.54 6.63
N MET A 153 2.13 12.88 6.62
CA MET A 153 3.17 13.67 7.28
C MET A 153 3.19 13.43 8.79
N LYS A 154 2.02 13.32 9.43
CA LYS A 154 1.90 13.00 10.85
C LYS A 154 2.46 11.61 11.16
N LEU A 155 2.06 10.58 10.42
CA LEU A 155 2.59 9.21 10.56
C LEU A 155 4.10 9.17 10.46
N TYR A 156 4.67 9.85 9.45
CA TYR A 156 6.11 9.93 9.28
C TYR A 156 6.79 10.70 10.44
N THR A 157 6.21 11.82 10.89
CA THR A 157 6.73 12.60 12.02
C THR A 157 6.76 11.81 13.31
N LEU A 158 5.70 11.05 13.61
CA LEU A 158 5.64 10.19 14.79
C LEU A 158 6.63 9.02 14.70
N ALA A 159 6.79 8.43 13.51
CA ALA A 159 7.83 7.41 13.29
C ALA A 159 9.25 7.99 13.48
N LEU A 160 9.50 9.23 13.04
CA LEU A 160 10.75 9.92 13.35
C LEU A 160 10.90 10.12 14.85
N ALA A 161 9.86 10.54 15.56
CA ALA A 161 9.93 10.81 17.00
C ALA A 161 10.30 9.55 17.79
N ASP A 162 9.68 8.42 17.43
CA ASP A 162 9.96 7.10 17.99
C ASP A 162 11.42 6.64 17.82
N SER A 163 12.02 6.97 16.67
CA SER A 163 13.41 6.57 16.37
C SER A 163 14.43 7.60 16.87
N ASN A 164 14.15 8.89 16.69
CA ASN A 164 15.01 10.02 16.99
C ASN A 164 14.17 11.31 17.01
N PHE A 165 13.77 11.74 18.21
CA PHE A 165 12.99 12.97 18.42
C PHE A 165 13.59 14.20 17.73
N PHE A 166 14.93 14.32 17.69
CA PHE A 166 15.57 15.48 17.07
C PHE A 166 15.30 15.55 15.56
N GLU A 167 15.27 14.41 14.86
CA GLU A 167 14.92 14.38 13.44
C GLU A 167 13.47 14.79 13.21
N ALA A 168 12.55 14.34 14.07
CA ALA A 168 11.15 14.72 14.01
C ALA A 168 10.95 16.23 14.22
N TRP A 169 11.69 16.78 15.19
CA TRP A 169 11.73 18.22 15.45
C TRP A 169 12.29 19.01 14.26
N GLN A 170 13.35 18.53 13.61
CA GLN A 170 13.88 19.16 12.42
C GLN A 170 12.91 19.09 11.25
N TYR A 171 12.21 17.96 11.08
CA TYR A 171 11.24 17.77 10.01
C TYR A 171 10.08 18.77 10.09
N GLN A 172 9.45 18.97 11.26
CA GLN A 172 8.39 20.00 11.34
C GLN A 172 8.93 21.41 11.02
N ARG A 173 10.20 21.70 11.36
CA ARG A 173 10.81 23.01 11.10
C ARG A 173 11.20 23.22 9.64
N SER A 174 11.22 22.19 8.80
CA SER A 174 11.48 22.36 7.37
C SER A 174 10.31 23.01 6.63
N PHE A 175 9.12 23.04 7.25
CA PHE A 175 7.96 23.76 6.74
C PHE A 175 8.10 25.26 7.06
N ASN A 176 7.61 26.10 6.14
CA ASN A 176 7.59 27.55 6.31
C ASN A 176 6.73 27.95 7.54
N GLU A 177 7.02 29.10 8.15
CA GLU A 177 6.27 29.55 9.34
C GLU A 177 4.79 29.84 9.05
N SER A 178 4.47 30.20 7.81
CA SER A 178 3.09 30.42 7.35
C SER A 178 2.38 29.14 6.94
N ASP A 179 3.07 28.00 6.90
CA ASP A 179 2.47 26.71 6.52
C ASP A 179 1.70 26.13 7.71
N GLU A 180 0.42 25.82 7.52
CA GLU A 180 -0.44 25.23 8.54
C GLU A 180 0.05 23.86 9.02
N MET A 181 0.86 23.15 8.23
CA MET A 181 1.42 21.86 8.63
C MET A 181 2.41 21.99 9.78
N ARG A 182 3.16 23.08 9.85
CA ARG A 182 4.15 23.29 10.92
C ARG A 182 3.54 23.24 12.33
N PRO A 183 2.51 24.05 12.67
CA PRO A 183 1.87 23.97 13.99
C PRO A 183 1.14 22.64 14.20
N ARG A 184 0.58 22.00 13.16
CA ARG A 184 -0.06 20.69 13.27
C ARG A 184 0.92 19.60 13.69
N LEU A 185 2.07 19.52 13.02
CA LEU A 185 3.12 18.54 13.35
C LEU A 185 3.78 18.84 14.70
N PHE A 186 3.98 20.12 15.03
CA PHE A 186 4.45 20.51 16.36
C PHE A 186 3.50 20.04 17.48
N ASN A 187 2.19 20.25 17.32
CA ASN A 187 1.20 19.76 18.28
C ASN A 187 1.22 18.24 18.41
N ALA A 188 1.38 17.50 17.29
CA ALA A 188 1.52 16.05 17.33
C ALA A 188 2.77 15.60 18.10
N LEU A 189 3.89 16.32 17.98
CA LEU A 189 5.10 16.05 18.77
C LEU A 189 4.92 16.35 20.26
N LEU A 190 4.20 17.44 20.60
CA LEU A 190 3.87 17.74 22.00
C LEU A 190 3.00 16.65 22.61
N GLU A 191 1.96 16.20 21.89
CA GLU A 191 1.10 15.11 22.31
C GLU A 191 1.89 13.81 22.49
N TRP A 192 2.80 13.51 21.57
CA TRP A 192 3.70 12.36 21.68
C TRP A 192 4.56 12.40 22.95
N CYS A 193 5.14 13.56 23.30
CA CYS A 193 5.97 13.71 24.50
C CYS A 193 5.23 13.45 25.81
N ILE A 194 3.92 13.69 25.86
CA ILE A 194 3.12 13.56 27.09
C ILE A 194 2.39 12.21 27.20
N THR A 195 2.26 11.48 26.10
CA THR A 195 1.54 10.19 26.05
C THR A 195 2.45 8.97 26.05
N ARG A 196 3.76 9.16 25.84
CA ARG A 196 4.79 8.12 25.83
C ARG A 196 5.36 7.83 27.21
#